data_AF-A0A5E4FTQ4-F1
#
_entry.id   AF-A0A5E4FTQ4-F1
#
_cell.length_a   1.000
_cell.length_b   1.000
_cell.length_c   1.000
_cell.angle_alpha   90.00
_cell.angle_beta   90.00
_cell.angle_gamma   90.00
#
_symmetry.space_group_name_H-M   'P 1'
#
loop_
_entity.id
_entity.type
_entity.pdbx_description
1 polymer ?
#
loop_
_entity_poly.entity_id
_entity_poly.type
_entity_poly.pdbx_seq_one_letter_code
_entity_poly.pdbx_strand_id
1 'polypeptide(L)'
;MSPSGDLCTCFAGENGGPYGDHHESADPNCTHCKKSDPSPSSFYYSSSLGYVSVPLSDSEKLRRVVTASIKGFTIGAGLKGGLAIFSILARLRRRKLLASLRKEGVITNNEAIVTALKETLRYGLFLGTFAGTFVSVDEIIGSLAGHRGTAKWRALLAGAIAGPSMLLTGLNTQHTSLAIYILMRAAVLASRCGIKSKRFGGICKPLTWAHGDIFLMCLSSSQILSAYILKQESLPPSYKSFLNKHGGKDTVILQGVKEIASGIPFTNLEAIEKYYKSIGTNIKLDPAMEVPCSIVHGDQSCSAHIISFLVQAYKRALPVYLPVYLIPALIVHRQDLLKRHYSILLKGLLGTARSSLFLSVYCSSAWAWTCFLFRIFRRCNIPMVAMGTFPTGLALAIEKKSRRTEISLYCLARAIESFFTCMADTGYLPPSTKMKRADVVIFSLSTAIIMHCYAQEREVFRSKYLNVLDWVFGVPPPSCETPRCKMS
;
A
#
# COMPACT_ATOMS: atom_id res chain seq x y z
N MET A 1 17.61 77.31 -1.32
CA MET A 1 16.15 77.36 -1.15
C MET A 1 15.61 75.96 -1.34
N SER A 2 15.17 75.35 -0.24
CA SER A 2 14.37 74.11 -0.18
C SER A 2 12.93 74.38 -0.69
N PRO A 3 11.96 73.45 -0.54
CA PRO A 3 11.75 72.12 -1.16
C PRO A 3 10.28 72.01 -1.68
N SER A 4 9.73 70.86 -2.11
CA SER A 4 8.92 69.88 -1.33
C SER A 4 8.41 68.80 -2.34
N GLY A 5 8.41 67.47 -2.13
CA GLY A 5 7.79 66.69 -1.04
C GLY A 5 6.28 66.56 -1.32
N ASP A 6 5.64 65.41 -1.54
CA ASP A 6 5.57 64.28 -0.59
C ASP A 6 5.24 62.90 -1.19
N LEU A 7 5.67 61.92 -0.42
CA LEU A 7 5.42 60.47 -0.41
C LEU A 7 4.35 60.17 0.66
N CYS A 8 3.46 59.19 0.49
CA CYS A 8 2.83 58.39 1.58
C CYS A 8 2.03 57.22 0.95
N THR A 9 2.40 55.94 1.08
CA THR A 9 2.32 55.00 2.22
C THR A 9 0.91 54.67 2.70
N CYS A 10 0.56 53.37 2.64
CA CYS A 10 -0.17 52.66 3.71
C CYS A 10 0.38 51.22 3.79
N PHE A 11 1.15 50.94 4.86
CA PHE A 11 1.60 49.61 5.29
C PHE A 11 0.99 49.33 6.68
N ALA A 12 0.50 48.10 6.86
CA ALA A 12 0.51 47.21 8.04
C ALA A 12 0.02 47.62 9.46
N GLY A 13 -0.61 46.61 10.09
CA GLY A 13 -0.65 46.36 11.55
C GLY A 13 -2.06 45.90 12.00
N GLU A 14 -2.31 44.88 12.81
CA GLU A 14 -1.50 43.91 13.57
C GLU A 14 -2.44 42.81 14.13
N ASN A 15 -1.88 41.59 14.31
CA ASN A 15 -2.18 40.51 15.28
C ASN A 15 -3.56 40.33 15.97
N GLY A 16 -4.08 39.08 15.94
CA GLY A 16 -4.76 38.48 17.11
C GLY A 16 -5.84 37.41 16.89
N GLY A 17 -5.52 36.13 17.13
CA GLY A 17 -6.37 35.14 17.83
C GLY A 17 -7.68 34.62 17.20
N PRO A 18 -8.24 33.49 17.70
CA PRO A 18 -9.15 32.61 16.95
C PRO A 18 -10.64 32.78 17.30
N TYR A 19 -11.51 32.27 16.41
CA TYR A 19 -12.99 32.24 16.39
C TYR A 19 -13.68 33.40 15.67
N GLY A 20 -14.64 33.04 14.79
CA GLY A 20 -15.70 33.93 14.34
C GLY A 20 -15.90 33.93 12.84
N ASP A 21 -17.02 33.36 12.40
CA ASP A 21 -17.61 33.50 11.08
C ASP A 21 -17.67 34.97 10.63
N HIS A 22 -17.56 35.24 9.32
CA HIS A 22 -18.57 35.98 8.55
C HIS A 22 -18.20 36.08 7.07
N HIS A 23 -19.24 35.86 6.26
CA HIS A 23 -19.34 36.25 4.86
C HIS A 23 -18.86 37.68 4.61
N GLU A 24 -18.05 37.90 3.57
CA GLU A 24 -18.04 39.20 2.90
C GLU A 24 -17.76 39.06 1.40
N SER A 25 -18.75 39.57 0.67
CA SER A 25 -18.88 39.76 -0.77
C SER A 25 -17.83 40.73 -1.31
N ALA A 26 -17.16 40.35 -2.39
CA ALA A 26 -16.32 41.28 -3.15
C ALA A 26 -17.21 42.24 -3.97
N ASP A 27 -17.13 43.51 -3.64
CA ASP A 27 -17.80 44.62 -4.32
C ASP A 27 -17.29 44.78 -5.77
N PRO A 28 -18.17 44.98 -6.76
CA PRO A 28 -17.82 45.04 -8.18
C PRO A 28 -17.62 46.50 -8.60
N ASN A 29 -16.46 47.09 -8.34
CA ASN A 29 -16.13 48.40 -8.92
C ASN A 29 -14.63 48.58 -9.11
N CYS A 30 -14.11 48.00 -10.19
CA CYS A 30 -12.85 48.43 -10.77
C CYS A 30 -13.06 48.70 -12.26
N THR A 31 -13.43 49.95 -12.56
CA THR A 31 -13.67 50.49 -13.89
C THR A 31 -12.36 51.00 -14.49
N HIS A 32 -11.50 50.12 -14.99
CA HIS A 32 -10.46 50.50 -15.94
C HIS A 32 -9.95 49.28 -16.74
N CYS A 33 -10.75 48.84 -17.71
CA CYS A 33 -10.32 48.13 -18.93
C CYS A 33 -11.55 47.76 -19.78
N LYS A 34 -12.11 48.74 -20.50
CA LYS A 34 -13.10 48.52 -21.57
C LYS A 34 -12.76 49.37 -22.78
N LYS A 35 -12.31 48.69 -23.85
CA LYS A 35 -12.50 48.93 -25.30
C LYS A 35 -11.20 48.65 -26.06
N SER A 36 -11.23 47.62 -26.91
CA SER A 36 -10.96 47.69 -28.36
C SER A 36 -11.04 46.28 -28.96
N ASP A 37 -12.22 45.90 -29.47
CA ASP A 37 -12.35 44.87 -30.50
C ASP A 37 -12.05 45.50 -31.87
N PRO A 38 -11.49 44.73 -32.82
CA PRO A 38 -12.12 44.68 -34.13
C PRO A 38 -12.23 43.25 -34.70
N SER A 39 -13.36 43.02 -35.37
CA SER A 39 -13.80 41.83 -36.10
C SER A 39 -12.94 41.53 -37.36
N PRO A 40 -13.12 40.35 -38.00
CA PRO A 40 -12.06 39.64 -38.74
C PRO A 40 -11.97 40.03 -40.22
N SER A 41 -10.76 40.21 -40.74
CA SER A 41 -10.48 40.32 -42.17
C SER A 41 -9.89 39.03 -42.74
N SER A 42 -10.62 38.49 -43.70
CA SER A 42 -10.24 37.54 -44.74
C SER A 42 -8.77 37.57 -45.18
N PHE A 43 -8.11 36.41 -45.13
CA PHE A 43 -7.00 36.11 -46.04
C PHE A 43 -7.25 34.76 -46.71
N TYR A 44 -7.53 34.85 -48.01
CA TYR A 44 -7.49 33.76 -48.96
C TYR A 44 -6.05 33.21 -49.04
N TYR A 45 -5.88 31.92 -48.82
CA TYR A 45 -4.85 31.12 -49.49
C TYR A 45 -5.49 29.81 -49.96
N SER A 46 -5.85 29.79 -51.24
CA SER A 46 -6.01 28.56 -51.99
C SER A 46 -4.62 28.04 -52.35
N SER A 47 -4.31 26.82 -51.94
CA SER A 47 -3.36 25.95 -52.64
C SER A 47 -3.76 24.52 -52.35
N SER A 48 -4.52 23.96 -53.29
CA SER A 48 -4.87 22.56 -53.38
C SER A 48 -3.61 21.71 -53.53
N LEU A 49 -3.30 20.91 -52.53
CA LEU A 49 -2.62 19.64 -52.73
C LEU A 49 -3.37 18.59 -51.91
N GLY A 50 -3.99 17.64 -52.61
CA GLY A 50 -4.82 16.60 -52.01
C GLY A 50 -3.99 15.72 -51.07
N TYR A 51 -4.04 16.04 -49.78
CA TYR A 51 -3.83 15.08 -48.72
C TYR A 51 -5.19 14.71 -48.17
N VAL A 52 -5.52 13.43 -48.26
CA VAL A 52 -6.70 12.82 -47.66
C VAL A 52 -6.76 13.24 -46.19
N SER A 53 -7.68 14.14 -45.87
CA SER A 53 -7.97 14.56 -44.50
C SER A 53 -8.63 13.40 -43.77
N VAL A 54 -7.81 12.55 -43.16
CA VAL A 54 -8.23 11.67 -42.05
C VAL A 54 -8.85 12.57 -40.97
N PRO A 55 -9.98 12.22 -40.32
CA PRO A 55 -10.71 13.13 -39.46
C PRO A 55 -9.81 13.62 -38.30
N LEU A 56 -9.58 14.92 -38.21
CA LEU A 56 -8.74 15.56 -37.18
C LEU A 56 -9.13 15.18 -35.73
N SER A 57 -10.42 14.90 -35.47
CA SER A 57 -10.93 14.45 -34.18
C SER A 57 -10.44 13.06 -33.77
N ASP A 58 -10.34 12.11 -34.70
CA ASP A 58 -9.93 10.74 -34.39
C ASP A 58 -8.42 10.64 -34.14
N SER A 59 -7.65 11.52 -34.80
CA SER A 59 -6.21 11.69 -34.56
C SER A 59 -5.93 12.16 -33.12
N GLU A 60 -6.71 13.10 -32.59
CA GLU A 60 -6.55 13.58 -31.21
C GLU A 60 -6.90 12.51 -30.17
N LYS A 61 -7.99 11.76 -30.39
CA LYS A 61 -8.39 10.64 -29.52
C LYS A 61 -7.35 9.53 -29.53
N LEU A 62 -6.86 9.15 -30.70
CA LEU A 62 -5.80 8.17 -30.85
C LEU A 62 -4.52 8.62 -30.16
N ARG A 63 -4.15 9.91 -30.31
CA ARG A 63 -2.99 10.50 -29.62
C ARG A 63 -3.11 10.40 -28.11
N ARG A 64 -4.31 10.63 -27.53
CA ARG A 64 -4.55 10.46 -26.09
C ARG A 64 -4.36 9.02 -25.64
N VAL A 65 -4.93 8.06 -26.36
CA VAL A 65 -4.77 6.62 -26.07
C VAL A 65 -3.30 6.20 -26.11
N VAL A 66 -2.57 6.59 -27.16
CA VAL A 66 -1.13 6.31 -27.30
C VAL A 66 -0.32 6.96 -26.18
N THR A 67 -0.61 8.23 -25.85
CA THR A 67 0.08 8.94 -24.78
C THR A 67 -0.14 8.27 -23.42
N ALA A 68 -1.39 7.92 -23.09
CA ALA A 68 -1.72 7.21 -21.85
C ALA A 68 -1.03 5.85 -21.78
N SER A 69 -0.98 5.11 -22.90
CA SER A 69 -0.30 3.81 -22.99
C SER A 69 1.22 3.93 -22.76
N ILE A 70 1.87 4.91 -23.37
CA ILE A 70 3.31 5.18 -23.17
C ILE A 70 3.58 5.55 -21.72
N LYS A 71 2.78 6.46 -21.14
CA LYS A 71 2.91 6.86 -19.74
C LYS A 71 2.70 5.68 -18.79
N GLY A 72 1.66 4.87 -19.00
CA GLY A 72 1.42 3.63 -18.25
C GLY A 72 2.60 2.66 -18.34
N PHE A 73 3.14 2.46 -19.55
CA PHE A 73 4.31 1.61 -19.78
C PHE A 73 5.54 2.09 -19.00
N THR A 74 5.84 3.39 -19.05
CA THR A 74 6.99 3.96 -18.32
C THR A 74 6.90 3.77 -16.81
N ILE A 75 5.70 3.87 -16.23
CA ILE A 75 5.48 3.58 -14.80
C ILE A 75 5.71 2.10 -14.51
N GLY A 76 5.17 1.20 -15.34
CA GLY A 76 5.29 -0.25 -15.14
C GLY A 76 6.74 -0.71 -15.24
N ALA A 77 7.43 -0.27 -16.28
CA ALA A 77 8.85 -0.52 -16.48
C ALA A 77 9.70 0.11 -15.37
N GLY A 78 9.39 1.34 -14.94
CA GLY A 78 10.11 2.01 -13.86
C GLY A 78 10.00 1.30 -12.52
N LEU A 79 8.80 0.84 -12.14
CA LEU A 79 8.55 0.13 -10.88
C LEU A 79 9.31 -1.20 -10.82
N LYS A 80 9.19 -2.05 -11.85
CA LYS A 80 9.88 -3.35 -11.86
C LYS A 80 11.35 -3.27 -12.19
N GLY A 81 11.73 -2.40 -13.13
CA GLY A 81 13.13 -2.14 -13.47
C GLY A 81 13.89 -1.60 -12.26
N GLY A 82 13.32 -0.66 -11.52
CA GLY A 82 13.94 -0.13 -10.29
C GLY A 82 14.19 -1.20 -9.23
N LEU A 83 13.23 -2.11 -9.00
CA LEU A 83 13.40 -3.24 -8.07
C LEU A 83 14.46 -4.23 -8.56
N ALA A 84 14.47 -4.55 -9.85
CA ALA A 84 15.46 -5.43 -10.45
C ALA A 84 16.87 -4.87 -10.31
N ILE A 85 17.07 -3.60 -10.69
CA ILE A 85 18.34 -2.87 -10.57
C ILE A 85 18.79 -2.86 -9.10
N PHE A 86 17.90 -2.53 -8.17
CA PHE A 86 18.23 -2.55 -6.74
C PHE A 86 18.66 -3.95 -6.27
N SER A 87 17.97 -4.99 -6.71
CA SER A 87 18.31 -6.37 -6.35
C SER A 87 19.68 -6.79 -6.90
N ILE A 88 20.04 -6.36 -8.11
CA ILE A 88 21.34 -6.61 -8.75
C ILE A 88 22.43 -5.82 -8.02
N LEU A 89 22.22 -4.52 -7.74
CA LEU A 89 23.16 -3.71 -6.96
C LEU A 89 23.39 -4.29 -5.56
N ALA A 90 22.34 -4.76 -4.90
CA ALA A 90 22.46 -5.39 -3.59
C ALA A 90 23.25 -6.71 -3.63
N ARG A 91 23.15 -7.48 -4.73
CA ARG A 91 23.97 -8.68 -4.96
C ARG A 91 25.43 -8.30 -5.25
N LEU A 92 25.67 -7.32 -6.12
CA LEU A 92 27.01 -6.82 -6.45
C LEU A 92 27.73 -6.27 -5.21
N ARG A 93 27.03 -5.50 -4.36
CA ARG A 93 27.60 -4.98 -3.11
C ARG A 93 27.91 -6.10 -2.12
N ARG A 94 27.01 -7.08 -1.95
CA ARG A 94 27.29 -8.28 -1.15
C ARG A 94 28.47 -9.06 -1.70
N ARG A 95 28.61 -9.15 -3.02
CA ARG A 95 29.74 -9.81 -3.67
C ARG A 95 31.04 -9.04 -3.49
N LYS A 96 31.05 -7.70 -3.55
CA LYS A 96 32.24 -6.90 -3.22
C LYS A 96 32.68 -7.12 -1.76
N LEU A 97 31.70 -7.25 -0.85
CA LEU A 97 31.93 -7.59 0.55
C LEU A 97 32.43 -9.04 0.75
N LEU A 98 31.88 -10.01 0.01
CA LEU A 98 32.24 -11.43 0.06
C LEU A 98 33.54 -11.75 -0.71
N ALA A 99 33.84 -11.02 -1.77
CA ALA A 99 35.09 -11.10 -2.53
C ALA A 99 36.26 -10.59 -1.69
N SER A 100 36.01 -9.60 -0.82
CA SER A 100 36.95 -9.21 0.26
C SER A 100 37.18 -10.31 1.31
N LEU A 101 36.35 -11.36 1.35
CA LEU A 101 36.39 -12.46 2.31
C LEU A 101 36.71 -13.84 1.66
N ARG A 102 37.18 -13.85 0.41
CA ARG A 102 37.68 -15.02 -0.35
C ARG A 102 36.84 -16.30 -0.23
N LYS A 103 35.82 -16.43 -1.11
CA LYS A 103 35.42 -17.72 -1.71
C LYS A 103 34.65 -17.50 -3.01
N GLU A 104 35.11 -18.18 -4.06
CA GLU A 104 34.57 -18.12 -5.41
C GLU A 104 33.27 -18.91 -5.55
N GLY A 105 32.35 -18.36 -6.33
CA GLY A 105 31.12 -19.00 -6.79
C GLY A 105 30.60 -18.18 -7.97
N VAL A 106 30.97 -18.60 -9.18
CA VAL A 106 30.62 -17.93 -10.44
C VAL A 106 29.57 -18.78 -11.15
N ILE A 107 28.29 -18.46 -10.98
CA ILE A 107 27.19 -18.92 -11.86
C ILE A 107 26.11 -17.79 -12.00
N THR A 108 25.69 -17.54 -13.25
CA THR A 108 24.44 -16.90 -13.79
C THR A 108 24.08 -15.40 -13.56
N ASN A 109 24.94 -14.46 -13.97
CA ASN A 109 24.54 -13.04 -14.06
C ASN A 109 23.67 -12.73 -15.29
N ASN A 110 23.97 -13.30 -16.46
CA ASN A 110 23.27 -12.97 -17.71
C ASN A 110 21.81 -13.44 -17.68
N GLU A 111 21.55 -14.64 -17.19
CA GLU A 111 20.18 -15.19 -17.07
C GLU A 111 19.31 -14.39 -16.08
N ALA A 112 19.90 -13.95 -14.96
CA ALA A 112 19.22 -13.09 -13.99
C ALA A 112 18.87 -11.72 -14.58
N ILE A 113 19.77 -11.14 -15.39
CA ILE A 113 19.53 -9.88 -16.10
C ILE A 113 18.43 -10.06 -17.16
N VAL A 114 18.47 -11.13 -17.96
CA VAL A 114 17.46 -11.42 -18.99
C VAL A 114 16.09 -11.64 -18.35
N THR A 115 16.03 -12.37 -17.25
CA THR A 115 14.76 -12.60 -16.52
C THR A 115 14.22 -11.30 -15.94
N ALA A 116 15.09 -10.48 -15.34
CA ALA A 116 14.73 -9.15 -14.84
C ALA A 116 14.20 -8.22 -15.94
N LEU A 117 14.84 -8.21 -17.11
CA LEU A 117 14.38 -7.45 -18.27
C LEU A 117 13.03 -7.95 -18.78
N LYS A 118 12.85 -9.27 -18.89
CA LYS A 118 11.58 -9.88 -19.31
C LYS A 118 10.44 -9.54 -18.34
N GLU A 119 10.69 -9.59 -17.03
CA GLU A 119 9.71 -9.16 -16.03
C GLU A 119 9.41 -7.66 -16.13
N THR A 120 10.42 -6.83 -16.34
CA THR A 120 10.27 -5.37 -16.50
C THR A 120 9.38 -5.04 -17.70
N LEU A 121 9.63 -5.70 -18.84
CA LEU A 121 8.82 -5.53 -20.05
C LEU A 121 7.38 -6.01 -19.85
N ARG A 122 7.17 -7.15 -19.19
CA ARG A 122 5.81 -7.66 -18.89
C ARG A 122 5.00 -6.68 -18.05
N TYR A 123 5.60 -6.09 -17.02
CA TYR A 123 4.92 -5.11 -16.17
C TYR A 123 4.74 -3.76 -16.86
N GLY A 124 5.68 -3.35 -17.72
CA GLY A 124 5.49 -2.21 -18.62
C GLY A 124 4.30 -2.43 -19.55
N LEU A 125 4.24 -3.58 -20.24
CA LEU A 125 3.15 -3.93 -21.14
C LEU A 125 1.81 -4.00 -20.40
N PHE A 126 1.78 -4.61 -19.21
CA PHE A 126 0.59 -4.64 -18.36
C PHE A 126 0.03 -3.23 -18.08
N LEU A 127 0.82 -2.32 -17.51
CA LEU A 127 0.31 -0.99 -17.15
C LEU A 127 0.07 -0.09 -18.38
N GLY A 128 0.85 -0.29 -19.45
CA GLY A 128 0.63 0.40 -20.72
C GLY A 128 -0.70 0.01 -21.36
N THR A 129 -0.96 -1.30 -21.48
CA THR A 129 -2.25 -1.81 -21.99
C THR A 129 -3.40 -1.41 -21.08
N PHE A 130 -3.24 -1.52 -19.75
CA PHE A 130 -4.26 -1.06 -18.81
C PHE A 130 -4.66 0.40 -19.06
N ALA A 131 -3.67 1.30 -19.16
CA ALA A 131 -3.92 2.72 -19.36
C ALA A 131 -4.54 3.01 -20.74
N GLY A 132 -4.02 2.37 -21.79
CA GLY A 132 -4.54 2.49 -23.15
C GLY A 132 -5.98 2.01 -23.27
N THR A 133 -6.28 0.79 -22.79
CA THR A 133 -7.62 0.21 -22.81
C THR A 133 -8.63 1.04 -22.02
N PHE A 134 -8.23 1.55 -20.85
CA PHE A 134 -9.09 2.44 -20.07
C PHE A 134 -9.49 3.68 -20.86
N VAL A 135 -8.51 4.43 -21.39
CA VAL A 135 -8.77 5.66 -22.14
C VAL A 135 -9.55 5.37 -23.43
N SER A 136 -9.23 4.30 -24.14
CA SER A 136 -9.95 3.94 -25.37
C SER A 136 -11.41 3.63 -25.09
N VAL A 137 -11.70 2.82 -24.06
CA VAL A 137 -13.08 2.44 -23.72
C VAL A 137 -13.86 3.65 -23.20
N ASP A 138 -13.24 4.47 -22.35
CA ASP A 138 -13.85 5.69 -21.82
C ASP A 138 -14.24 6.70 -22.91
N GLU A 139 -13.38 6.86 -23.93
CA GLU A 139 -13.61 7.73 -25.08
C GLU A 139 -14.64 7.15 -26.06
N ILE A 140 -14.59 5.84 -26.32
CA ILE A 140 -15.58 5.16 -27.18
C ILE A 140 -16.98 5.31 -26.57
N ILE A 141 -17.15 5.02 -25.26
CA ILE A 141 -18.43 5.18 -24.57
C ILE A 141 -18.88 6.65 -24.59
N GLY A 142 -17.95 7.59 -24.33
CA GLY A 142 -18.24 9.02 -24.35
C GLY A 142 -18.67 9.52 -25.73
N SER A 143 -18.11 8.97 -26.81
CA SER A 143 -18.44 9.34 -28.19
C SER A 143 -19.76 8.75 -28.67
N LEU A 144 -20.08 7.49 -28.29
CA LEU A 144 -21.29 6.79 -28.74
C LEU A 144 -22.54 7.23 -27.97
N ALA A 145 -22.44 7.39 -26.66
CA ALA A 145 -23.59 7.63 -25.77
C ALA A 145 -23.60 9.03 -25.13
N GLY A 146 -22.69 9.90 -25.57
CA GLY A 146 -22.56 11.28 -25.10
C GLY A 146 -21.82 11.40 -23.76
N HIS A 147 -20.89 12.36 -23.71
CA HIS A 147 -20.00 12.57 -22.57
C HIS A 147 -20.74 12.94 -21.27
N ARG A 148 -21.82 13.72 -21.36
CA ARG A 148 -22.57 14.19 -20.18
C ARG A 148 -23.46 13.11 -19.57
N GLY A 149 -24.12 12.29 -20.40
CA GLY A 149 -25.02 11.23 -19.92
C GLY A 149 -24.29 10.05 -19.30
N THR A 150 -23.11 9.72 -19.82
CA THR A 150 -22.34 8.55 -19.39
C THR A 150 -21.31 8.81 -18.29
N ALA A 151 -21.07 10.08 -17.94
CA ALA A 151 -20.02 10.47 -16.98
C ALA A 151 -20.05 9.68 -15.66
N LYS A 152 -21.24 9.31 -15.18
CA LYS A 152 -21.43 8.59 -13.90
C LYS A 152 -20.91 7.15 -13.92
N TRP A 153 -20.96 6.45 -15.06
CA TRP A 153 -20.70 5.01 -15.10
C TRP A 153 -19.63 4.59 -16.11
N ARG A 154 -19.29 5.44 -17.09
CA ARG A 154 -18.28 5.12 -18.13
C ARG A 154 -16.93 4.71 -17.55
N ALA A 155 -16.42 5.45 -16.55
CA ALA A 155 -15.13 5.17 -15.92
C ALA A 155 -15.13 3.86 -15.12
N LEU A 156 -16.29 3.49 -14.55
CA LEU A 156 -16.47 2.21 -13.87
C LEU A 156 -16.31 1.06 -14.88
N LEU A 157 -17.03 1.13 -16.00
CA LEU A 157 -17.01 0.10 -17.04
C LEU A 157 -15.64 0.04 -17.73
N ALA A 158 -15.06 1.19 -18.07
CA ALA A 158 -13.72 1.28 -18.66
C ALA A 158 -12.66 0.66 -17.74
N GLY A 159 -12.72 0.92 -16.42
CA GLY A 159 -11.83 0.28 -15.46
C GLY A 159 -12.02 -1.24 -15.39
N ALA A 160 -13.26 -1.72 -15.41
CA ALA A 160 -13.56 -3.15 -15.42
C ALA A 160 -13.01 -3.86 -16.67
N ILE A 161 -13.15 -3.24 -17.85
CA ILE A 161 -12.67 -3.76 -19.14
C ILE A 161 -11.14 -3.66 -19.25
N ALA A 162 -10.51 -2.68 -18.61
CA ALA A 162 -9.06 -2.57 -18.56
C ALA A 162 -8.41 -3.60 -17.62
N GLY A 163 -9.13 -4.08 -16.59
CA GLY A 163 -8.63 -5.02 -15.59
C GLY A 163 -7.96 -6.31 -16.11
N PRO A 164 -8.51 -7.00 -17.13
CA PRO A 164 -7.90 -8.18 -17.74
C PRO A 164 -6.48 -7.98 -18.31
N SER A 165 -6.03 -6.73 -18.51
CA SER A 165 -4.63 -6.43 -18.85
C SER A 165 -3.62 -7.05 -17.87
N MET A 166 -4.02 -7.36 -16.63
CA MET A 166 -3.18 -8.06 -15.65
C MET A 166 -2.70 -9.44 -16.15
N LEU A 167 -3.39 -10.08 -17.09
CA LEU A 167 -2.94 -11.33 -17.69
C LEU A 167 -1.58 -11.21 -18.40
N LEU A 168 -1.19 -9.99 -18.81
CA LEU A 168 0.08 -9.71 -19.49
C LEU A 168 1.30 -9.82 -18.57
N THR A 169 1.11 -9.79 -17.25
CA THR A 169 2.20 -10.07 -16.30
C THR A 169 2.59 -11.56 -16.29
N GLY A 170 1.67 -12.44 -16.73
CA GLY A 170 1.88 -13.85 -16.99
C GLY A 170 0.59 -14.67 -16.91
N LEU A 171 0.38 -15.55 -17.89
CA LEU A 171 -0.82 -16.40 -18.00
C LEU A 171 -0.95 -17.43 -16.87
N ASN A 172 0.18 -17.90 -16.33
CA ASN A 172 0.23 -18.89 -15.24
C ASN A 172 0.61 -18.27 -13.89
N THR A 173 0.95 -16.98 -13.84
CA THR A 173 1.32 -16.29 -12.59
C THR A 173 0.09 -15.65 -11.98
N GLN A 174 -0.33 -16.15 -10.81
CA GLN A 174 -1.41 -15.55 -10.05
C GLN A 174 -0.87 -14.40 -9.18
N HIS A 175 -1.55 -13.25 -9.24
CA HIS A 175 -1.20 -12.06 -8.45
C HIS A 175 -2.24 -11.77 -7.38
N THR A 176 -2.78 -12.81 -6.73
CA THR A 176 -3.83 -12.76 -5.71
C THR A 176 -3.54 -11.72 -4.63
N SER A 177 -2.33 -11.76 -4.08
CA SER A 177 -1.83 -10.80 -3.10
C SER A 177 -1.95 -9.33 -3.54
N LEU A 178 -1.63 -9.04 -4.79
CA LEU A 178 -1.70 -7.68 -5.35
C LEU A 178 -3.16 -7.30 -5.62
N ALA A 179 -3.95 -8.22 -6.18
CA ALA A 179 -5.36 -8.01 -6.46
C ALA A 179 -6.15 -7.69 -5.18
N ILE A 180 -5.99 -8.49 -4.11
CA ILE A 180 -6.64 -8.25 -2.80
C ILE A 180 -6.19 -6.90 -2.23
N TYR A 181 -4.91 -6.56 -2.32
CA TYR A 181 -4.42 -5.28 -1.83
C TYR A 181 -5.04 -4.09 -2.58
N ILE A 182 -5.17 -4.17 -3.90
CA ILE A 182 -5.82 -3.14 -4.72
C ILE A 182 -7.32 -3.10 -4.42
N LEU A 183 -7.96 -4.23 -4.16
CA LEU A 183 -9.36 -4.28 -3.69
C LEU A 183 -9.54 -3.55 -2.36
N MET A 184 -8.66 -3.76 -1.40
CA MET A 184 -8.72 -3.04 -0.11
C MET A 184 -8.53 -1.54 -0.31
N ARG A 185 -7.65 -1.12 -1.22
CA ARG A 185 -7.50 0.30 -1.59
C ARG A 185 -8.77 0.84 -2.24
N ALA A 186 -9.36 0.08 -3.15
CA ALA A 186 -10.62 0.43 -3.82
C ALA A 186 -11.76 0.57 -2.81
N ALA A 187 -11.90 -0.35 -1.86
CA ALA A 187 -12.92 -0.31 -0.80
C ALA A 187 -12.76 0.93 0.09
N VAL A 188 -11.53 1.29 0.47
CA VAL A 188 -11.27 2.53 1.24
C VAL A 188 -11.64 3.78 0.44
N LEU A 189 -11.30 3.84 -0.85
CA LEU A 189 -11.69 4.97 -1.69
C LEU A 189 -13.22 5.04 -1.83
N ALA A 190 -13.86 3.92 -2.14
CA ALA A 190 -15.31 3.81 -2.24
C ALA A 190 -16.01 4.24 -0.94
N SER A 191 -15.49 3.83 0.22
CA SER A 191 -16.06 4.23 1.51
C SER A 191 -16.00 5.75 1.72
N ARG A 192 -14.89 6.40 1.33
CA ARG A 192 -14.74 7.85 1.44
C ARG A 192 -15.67 8.60 0.49
N CYS A 193 -15.86 8.11 -0.74
CA CYS A 193 -16.86 8.63 -1.66
C CYS A 193 -18.28 8.43 -1.09
N GLY A 194 -18.55 7.25 -0.50
CA GLY A 194 -19.82 6.92 0.13
C GLY A 194 -20.18 7.82 1.32
N ILE A 195 -19.19 8.19 2.13
CA ILE A 195 -19.36 9.14 3.25
C ILE A 195 -19.84 10.52 2.77
N LYS A 196 -19.33 11.00 1.63
CA LYS A 196 -19.76 12.28 1.02
C LYS A 196 -21.14 12.20 0.37
N SER A 197 -21.59 11.00 0.01
CA SER A 197 -22.88 10.79 -0.63
C SER A 197 -24.04 10.97 0.34
N LYS A 198 -25.06 11.77 -0.04
CA LYS A 198 -26.29 11.96 0.77
C LYS A 198 -27.03 10.65 1.07
N ARG A 199 -26.92 9.64 0.20
CA ARG A 199 -27.62 8.34 0.33
C ARG A 199 -26.86 7.32 1.18
N PHE A 200 -25.54 7.30 1.09
CA PHE A 200 -24.69 6.30 1.76
C PHE A 200 -23.93 6.86 2.97
N GLY A 201 -24.00 8.17 3.22
CA GLY A 201 -23.29 8.84 4.30
C GLY A 201 -23.59 8.25 5.68
N GLY A 202 -24.86 7.91 5.96
CA GLY A 202 -25.27 7.29 7.23
C GLY A 202 -24.66 5.90 7.46
N ILE A 203 -24.64 5.05 6.42
CA ILE A 203 -24.14 3.67 6.50
C ILE A 203 -22.60 3.64 6.57
N CYS A 204 -21.93 4.58 5.89
CA CYS A 204 -20.47 4.63 5.86
C CYS A 204 -19.86 5.46 7.01
N LYS A 205 -20.67 6.17 7.81
CA LYS A 205 -20.21 6.98 8.95
C LYS A 205 -19.41 6.18 9.99
N PRO A 206 -19.79 4.94 10.39
CA PRO A 206 -18.98 4.13 11.30
C PRO A 206 -17.57 3.82 10.79
N LEU A 207 -17.38 3.83 9.47
CA LEU A 207 -16.07 3.61 8.84
C LEU A 207 -15.10 4.80 8.99
N THR A 208 -15.59 5.97 9.45
CA THR A 208 -14.77 7.15 9.76
C THR A 208 -14.13 7.13 11.15
N TRP A 209 -14.23 6.01 11.87
CA TRP A 209 -13.73 5.93 13.24
C TRP A 209 -12.26 6.38 13.34
N ALA A 210 -11.98 7.31 14.26
CA ALA A 210 -10.67 7.95 14.41
C ALA A 210 -9.52 6.95 14.60
N HIS A 211 -9.81 5.80 15.20
CA HIS A 211 -8.86 4.71 15.46
C HIS A 211 -9.11 3.46 14.62
N GLY A 212 -9.87 3.58 13.52
CA GLY A 212 -10.14 2.46 12.62
C GLY A 212 -8.88 1.82 12.04
N ASP A 213 -7.80 2.60 11.86
CA ASP A 213 -6.49 2.08 11.45
C ASP A 213 -5.88 1.09 12.47
N ILE A 214 -6.01 1.39 13.77
CA ILE A 214 -5.53 0.53 14.85
C ILE A 214 -6.41 -0.71 14.95
N PHE A 215 -7.73 -0.55 14.91
CA PHE A 215 -8.65 -1.69 14.96
C PHE A 215 -8.46 -2.66 13.80
N LEU A 216 -8.32 -2.14 12.57
CA LEU A 216 -7.99 -2.96 11.40
C LEU A 216 -6.67 -3.69 11.58
N MET A 217 -5.68 -3.05 12.21
CA MET A 217 -4.43 -3.73 12.56
C MET A 217 -4.68 -4.86 13.56
N CYS A 218 -5.39 -4.63 14.67
CA CYS A 218 -5.69 -5.67 15.65
C CYS A 218 -6.41 -6.88 15.03
N LEU A 219 -7.42 -6.61 14.19
CA LEU A 219 -8.14 -7.65 13.46
C LEU A 219 -7.21 -8.43 12.51
N SER A 220 -6.37 -7.72 11.76
CA SER A 220 -5.39 -8.32 10.85
C SER A 220 -4.37 -9.17 11.60
N SER A 221 -3.90 -8.68 12.75
CA SER A 221 -2.92 -9.34 13.60
C SER A 221 -3.45 -10.64 14.19
N SER A 222 -4.71 -10.63 14.65
CA SER A 222 -5.39 -11.83 15.12
C SER A 222 -5.33 -12.96 14.08
N GLN A 223 -5.66 -12.65 12.81
CA GLN A 223 -5.62 -13.65 11.74
C GLN A 223 -4.18 -14.04 11.33
N ILE A 224 -3.31 -13.05 11.11
CA ILE A 224 -1.95 -13.29 10.61
C ILE A 224 -1.11 -14.07 11.62
N LEU A 225 -1.14 -13.68 12.89
CA LEU A 225 -0.31 -14.30 13.92
C LEU A 225 -0.87 -15.67 14.32
N SER A 226 -2.20 -15.85 14.31
CA SER A 226 -2.79 -17.18 14.45
C SER A 226 -2.39 -18.10 13.30
N ALA A 227 -2.44 -17.60 12.06
CA ALA A 227 -1.95 -18.34 10.89
C ALA A 227 -0.45 -18.63 11.00
N TYR A 228 0.37 -17.70 11.49
CA TYR A 228 1.79 -17.91 11.71
C TYR A 228 2.10 -19.04 12.70
N ILE A 229 1.31 -19.16 13.77
CA ILE A 229 1.49 -20.22 14.78
C ILE A 229 0.88 -21.54 14.30
N LEU A 230 -0.35 -21.52 13.79
CA LEU A 230 -1.15 -22.72 13.54
C LEU A 230 -1.00 -23.27 12.11
N LYS A 231 -0.84 -22.40 11.10
CA LYS A 231 -0.82 -22.79 9.68
C LYS A 231 -0.06 -21.82 8.80
N GLN A 232 1.28 -21.88 8.86
CA GLN A 232 2.16 -20.97 8.10
C GLN A 232 1.98 -21.05 6.58
N GLU A 233 1.56 -22.20 6.06
CA GLU A 233 1.35 -22.40 4.62
C GLU A 233 0.19 -21.57 4.05
N SER A 234 -0.70 -21.06 4.90
CA SER A 234 -1.74 -20.11 4.47
C SER A 234 -1.20 -18.73 4.10
N LEU A 235 0.07 -18.44 4.44
CA LEU A 235 0.70 -17.15 4.22
C LEU A 235 1.64 -17.20 3.01
N PRO A 236 1.73 -16.10 2.24
CA PRO A 236 2.64 -16.00 1.11
C PRO A 236 4.10 -16.29 1.51
N PRO A 237 4.90 -17.00 0.67
CA PRO A 237 6.25 -17.43 1.05
C PRO A 237 7.20 -16.30 1.51
N SER A 238 7.16 -15.15 0.84
CA SER A 238 7.98 -13.98 1.22
C SER A 238 7.55 -13.41 2.57
N TYR A 239 6.26 -13.44 2.87
CA TYR A 239 5.70 -12.97 4.14
C TYR A 239 5.95 -13.97 5.27
N LYS A 240 5.84 -15.28 5.00
CA LYS A 240 6.26 -16.35 5.92
C LYS A 240 7.73 -16.21 6.31
N SER A 241 8.62 -15.95 5.35
CA SER A 241 10.05 -15.70 5.62
C SER A 241 10.26 -14.46 6.50
N PHE A 242 9.51 -13.38 6.24
CA PHE A 242 9.53 -12.18 7.08
C PHE A 242 9.09 -12.48 8.52
N LEU A 243 7.99 -13.20 8.69
CA LEU A 243 7.47 -13.58 10.01
C LEU A 243 8.40 -14.52 10.75
N ASN A 244 9.00 -15.51 10.10
CA ASN A 244 10.01 -16.38 10.73
C ASN A 244 11.22 -15.57 11.23
N LYS A 245 11.70 -14.63 10.42
CA LYS A 245 12.83 -13.77 10.81
C LYS A 245 12.51 -12.87 12.01
N HIS A 246 11.35 -12.21 12.02
CA HIS A 246 11.00 -11.24 13.06
C HIS A 246 10.35 -11.88 14.29
N GLY A 247 9.59 -12.95 14.10
CA GLY A 247 9.03 -13.81 15.14
C GLY A 247 10.11 -14.49 15.97
N GLY A 248 11.29 -14.73 15.38
CA GLY A 248 12.50 -15.11 16.12
C GLY A 248 12.36 -16.40 16.92
N LYS A 249 11.48 -17.31 16.46
CA LYS A 249 11.27 -18.64 17.02
C LYS A 249 11.60 -19.69 15.97
N ASP A 250 12.18 -20.78 16.45
CA ASP A 250 12.44 -21.94 15.62
C ASP A 250 11.12 -22.63 15.23
N THR A 251 11.10 -23.27 14.08
CA THR A 251 9.96 -24.06 13.59
C THR A 251 9.54 -25.15 14.57
N VAL A 252 10.48 -25.76 15.29
CA VAL A 252 10.17 -26.81 16.28
C VAL A 252 9.38 -26.25 17.46
N ILE A 253 9.71 -25.03 17.92
CA ILE A 253 8.96 -24.34 18.97
C ILE A 253 7.54 -24.04 18.50
N LEU A 254 7.38 -23.53 17.28
CA LEU A 254 6.06 -23.19 16.72
C LEU A 254 5.20 -24.44 16.55
N GLN A 255 5.79 -25.56 16.13
CA GLN A 255 5.11 -26.84 16.04
C GLN A 255 4.63 -27.32 17.42
N GLY A 256 5.45 -27.22 18.47
CA GLY A 256 5.02 -27.54 19.83
C GLY A 256 3.85 -26.67 20.32
N VAL A 257 3.88 -25.35 20.05
CA VAL A 257 2.76 -24.44 20.39
C VAL A 257 1.50 -24.77 19.58
N LYS A 258 1.65 -25.23 18.34
CA LYS A 258 0.53 -25.67 17.51
C LYS A 258 -0.10 -26.95 18.02
N GLU A 259 0.69 -27.95 18.41
CA GLU A 259 0.20 -29.24 18.92
C GLU A 259 -0.66 -29.06 20.16
N ILE A 260 -0.14 -28.32 21.16
CA ILE A 260 -0.89 -28.00 22.38
C ILE A 260 -2.13 -27.16 22.10
N ALA A 261 -2.06 -26.15 21.22
CA ALA A 261 -3.22 -25.32 20.88
C ALA A 261 -4.32 -26.09 20.13
N SER A 262 -3.94 -27.12 19.36
CA SER A 262 -4.87 -27.99 18.65
C SER A 262 -5.36 -29.18 19.48
N GLY A 263 -4.85 -29.36 20.70
CA GLY A 263 -5.18 -30.52 21.55
C GLY A 263 -4.64 -31.84 20.99
N ILE A 264 -3.57 -31.80 20.19
CA ILE A 264 -2.92 -32.98 19.63
C ILE A 264 -1.76 -33.37 20.57
N PRO A 265 -1.54 -34.67 20.88
CA PRO A 265 -0.40 -35.10 21.66
C PRO A 265 0.92 -34.63 21.04
N PHE A 266 1.88 -34.25 21.89
CA PHE A 266 3.17 -33.77 21.39
C PHE A 266 3.89 -34.85 20.60
N THR A 267 4.37 -34.51 19.41
CA THR A 267 5.09 -35.46 18.55
C THR A 267 6.60 -35.40 18.74
N ASN A 268 7.13 -34.25 19.17
CA ASN A 268 8.57 -34.00 19.16
C ASN A 268 9.07 -33.05 20.26
N LEU A 269 8.78 -33.36 21.52
CA LEU A 269 9.30 -32.60 22.68
C LEU A 269 10.83 -32.66 22.75
N GLU A 270 11.44 -33.81 22.43
CA GLU A 270 12.89 -34.00 22.46
C GLU A 270 13.63 -33.05 21.51
N ALA A 271 13.07 -32.73 20.34
CA ALA A 271 13.66 -31.75 19.45
C ALA A 271 13.61 -30.33 20.04
N ILE A 272 12.57 -29.98 20.79
CA ILE A 272 12.49 -28.68 21.49
C ILE A 272 13.57 -28.63 22.57
N GLU A 273 13.71 -29.69 23.38
CA GLU A 273 14.75 -29.79 24.40
C GLU A 273 16.17 -29.71 23.80
N LYS A 274 16.40 -30.44 22.69
CA LYS A 274 17.67 -30.40 21.95
C LYS A 274 17.97 -29.00 21.39
N TYR A 275 16.94 -28.30 20.91
CA TYR A 275 17.07 -26.91 20.46
C TYR A 275 17.54 -26.01 21.61
N TYR A 276 16.89 -26.06 22.77
CA TYR A 276 17.30 -25.28 23.93
C TYR A 276 18.70 -25.65 24.42
N LYS A 277 19.05 -26.93 24.41
CA LYS A 277 20.40 -27.41 24.75
C LYS A 277 21.47 -26.84 23.80
N SER A 278 21.15 -26.70 22.51
CA SER A 278 22.07 -26.12 21.52
C SER A 278 22.35 -24.63 21.73
N ILE A 279 21.42 -23.90 22.38
CA ILE A 279 21.59 -22.49 22.74
C ILE A 279 22.09 -22.30 24.18
N GLY A 280 22.46 -23.39 24.87
CA GLY A 280 23.07 -23.36 26.20
C GLY A 280 22.09 -23.45 27.37
N THR A 281 20.81 -23.74 27.12
CA THR A 281 19.78 -23.86 28.17
C THR A 281 19.33 -25.31 28.28
N ASN A 282 19.42 -25.90 29.48
CA ASN A 282 18.89 -27.23 29.72
C ASN A 282 17.47 -27.12 30.29
N ILE A 283 16.47 -27.53 29.52
CA ILE A 283 15.07 -27.57 29.96
C ILE A 283 14.56 -29.01 29.89
N LYS A 284 13.64 -29.34 30.79
CA LYS A 284 12.87 -30.58 30.74
C LYS A 284 11.41 -30.21 30.57
N LEU A 285 10.78 -30.66 29.49
CA LEU A 285 9.39 -30.35 29.17
C LEU A 285 8.47 -31.44 29.72
N ASP A 286 7.34 -31.01 30.30
CA ASP A 286 6.30 -31.91 30.78
C ASP A 286 5.33 -32.23 29.64
N PRO A 287 5.14 -33.50 29.25
CA PRO A 287 4.15 -33.90 28.25
C PRO A 287 2.71 -33.55 28.62
N ALA A 288 2.39 -33.41 29.90
CA ALA A 288 1.05 -33.08 30.40
C ALA A 288 0.79 -31.57 30.54
N MET A 289 1.72 -30.70 30.11
CA MET A 289 1.55 -29.26 30.28
C MET A 289 0.41 -28.69 29.43
N GLU A 290 -0.44 -27.87 30.06
CA GLU A 290 -1.57 -27.20 29.39
C GLU A 290 -1.24 -25.78 28.90
N VAL A 291 -0.08 -25.25 29.30
CA VAL A 291 0.36 -23.88 28.99
C VAL A 291 1.75 -23.92 28.33
N PRO A 292 1.92 -23.38 27.11
CA PRO A 292 3.15 -23.54 26.32
C PRO A 292 4.29 -22.60 26.73
N CYS A 293 4.24 -22.01 27.93
CA CYS A 293 5.24 -21.01 28.36
C CYS A 293 6.66 -21.59 28.34
N SER A 294 6.87 -22.80 28.87
CA SER A 294 8.17 -23.48 28.87
C SER A 294 8.67 -23.81 27.46
N ILE A 295 7.76 -24.09 26.51
CA ILE A 295 8.11 -24.24 25.07
C ILE A 295 8.57 -22.90 24.50
N VAL A 296 7.82 -21.83 24.78
CA VAL A 296 8.05 -20.52 24.16
C VAL A 296 9.31 -19.87 24.69
N HIS A 297 9.58 -19.89 25.99
CA HIS A 297 10.67 -19.10 26.58
C HIS A 297 11.63 -19.88 27.48
N GLY A 298 11.55 -21.21 27.48
CA GLY A 298 12.50 -22.07 28.19
C GLY A 298 12.51 -21.80 29.69
N ASP A 299 13.70 -21.57 30.24
CA ASP A 299 13.96 -21.29 31.66
C ASP A 299 13.66 -19.84 32.09
N GLN A 300 13.44 -18.93 31.13
CA GLN A 300 13.18 -17.53 31.44
C GLN A 300 11.78 -17.34 32.02
N SER A 301 11.63 -16.37 32.91
CA SER A 301 10.29 -15.88 33.28
C SER A 301 9.64 -15.15 32.10
N CYS A 302 8.31 -15.15 32.02
CA CYS A 302 7.59 -14.49 30.92
C CYS A 302 8.01 -13.02 30.75
N SER A 303 8.14 -12.29 31.85
CA SER A 303 8.55 -10.87 31.84
C SER A 303 9.98 -10.68 31.34
N ALA A 304 10.91 -11.52 31.79
CA ALA A 304 12.30 -11.48 31.32
C ALA A 304 12.39 -11.81 29.82
N HIS A 305 11.63 -12.79 29.36
CA HIS A 305 11.54 -13.16 27.94
C HIS A 305 10.99 -12.02 27.08
N ILE A 306 9.94 -11.34 27.52
CA ILE A 306 9.35 -10.21 26.78
C ILE A 306 10.39 -9.11 26.57
N ILE A 307 11.14 -8.74 27.62
CA ILE A 307 12.17 -7.70 27.56
C ILE A 307 13.35 -8.14 26.68
N SER A 308 13.86 -9.36 26.90
CA SER A 308 14.99 -9.89 26.13
C SER A 308 14.63 -10.01 24.63
N PHE A 309 13.42 -10.49 24.33
CA PHE A 309 12.91 -10.60 22.98
C PHE A 309 12.68 -9.24 22.33
N LEU A 310 12.19 -8.23 23.08
CA LEU A 310 12.03 -6.85 22.57
C LEU A 310 13.35 -6.27 22.07
N VAL A 311 14.42 -6.38 22.87
CA VAL A 311 15.76 -5.89 22.49
C VAL A 311 16.28 -6.63 21.27
N GLN A 312 16.13 -7.96 21.23
CA GLN A 312 16.56 -8.75 20.08
C GLN A 312 15.74 -8.43 18.81
N ALA A 313 14.42 -8.25 18.95
CA ALA A 313 13.54 -7.89 17.85
C ALA A 313 13.87 -6.50 17.29
N TYR A 314 14.21 -5.54 18.16
CA TYR A 314 14.67 -4.22 17.75
C TYR A 314 15.96 -4.29 16.92
N LYS A 315 16.96 -5.07 17.38
CA LYS A 315 18.21 -5.31 16.63
C LYS A 315 17.95 -5.94 15.27
N ARG A 316 16.99 -6.89 15.18
CA ARG A 316 16.58 -7.52 13.90
C ARG A 316 15.82 -6.56 12.98
N ALA A 317 15.07 -5.60 13.52
CA ALA A 317 14.25 -4.64 12.77
C ALA A 317 15.06 -3.50 12.13
N LEU A 318 16.10 -3.01 12.81
CA LEU A 318 16.97 -1.93 12.33
C LEU A 318 17.47 -2.08 10.88
N PRO A 319 18.11 -3.20 10.48
CA PRO A 319 18.66 -3.34 9.13
C PRO A 319 17.59 -3.41 8.03
N VAL A 320 16.32 -3.66 8.39
CA VAL A 320 15.20 -3.68 7.43
C VAL A 320 14.70 -2.26 7.17
N TYR A 321 14.56 -1.44 8.21
CA TYR A 321 14.01 -0.08 8.06
C TYR A 321 15.04 0.97 7.67
N LEU A 322 16.31 0.78 8.02
CA LEU A 322 17.36 1.75 7.71
C LEU A 322 17.44 2.06 6.20
N PRO A 323 17.49 1.06 5.28
CA PRO A 323 17.50 1.35 3.85
C PRO A 323 16.22 2.01 3.35
N VAL A 324 15.06 1.63 3.89
CA VAL A 324 13.75 2.15 3.47
C VAL A 324 13.61 3.64 3.75
N TYR A 325 14.18 4.13 4.85
CA TYR A 325 14.16 5.56 5.18
C TYR A 325 15.33 6.33 4.56
N LEU A 326 16.51 5.70 4.48
CA LEU A 326 17.72 6.36 4.00
C LEU A 326 17.74 6.51 2.48
N ILE A 327 17.34 5.49 1.72
CA ILE A 327 17.42 5.52 0.25
C ILE A 327 16.55 6.63 -0.35
N PRO A 328 15.26 6.80 0.01
CA PRO A 328 14.47 7.89 -0.52
C PRO A 328 15.03 9.26 -0.13
N ALA A 329 15.56 9.40 1.10
CA ALA A 329 16.21 10.64 1.53
C ALA A 329 17.43 10.97 0.65
N LEU A 330 18.27 9.98 0.34
CA LEU A 330 19.45 10.15 -0.51
C LEU A 330 19.11 10.45 -1.99
N ILE A 331 18.05 9.83 -2.53
CA ILE A 331 17.67 10.00 -3.94
C ILE A 331 16.95 11.34 -4.16
N VAL A 332 15.94 11.63 -3.33
CA VAL A 332 15.01 12.74 -3.56
C VAL A 332 15.58 14.05 -3.03
N HIS A 333 16.26 14.03 -1.88
CA HIS A 333 16.74 15.24 -1.22
C HIS A 333 18.25 15.46 -1.41
N ARG A 334 18.86 14.94 -2.49
CA ARG A 334 20.32 15.04 -2.71
C ARG A 334 20.86 16.49 -2.66
N GLN A 335 20.08 17.46 -3.15
CA GLN A 335 20.45 18.87 -3.18
C GLN A 335 20.24 19.55 -1.82
N ASP A 336 19.19 19.17 -1.08
CA ASP A 336 18.90 19.68 0.27
C ASP A 336 19.81 19.06 1.34
N LEU A 337 20.23 17.81 1.13
CA LEU A 337 21.20 17.13 1.97
C LEU A 337 22.49 17.94 2.00
N LEU A 338 22.99 18.38 0.84
CA LEU A 338 24.22 19.19 0.73
C LEU A 338 24.17 20.52 1.51
N LYS A 339 22.96 21.05 1.80
CA LYS A 339 22.77 22.32 2.53
C LYS A 339 22.36 22.14 3.99
N ARG A 340 21.63 21.08 4.36
CA ARG A 340 21.13 20.82 5.73
C ARG A 340 21.20 19.33 6.13
N HIS A 341 22.37 18.73 5.97
CA HIS A 341 22.67 17.31 6.24
C HIS A 341 22.06 16.75 7.54
N TYR A 342 22.29 17.43 8.67
CA TYR A 342 21.93 16.91 10.00
C TYR A 342 20.41 16.80 10.22
N SER A 343 19.62 17.77 9.76
CA SER A 343 18.18 17.80 10.04
C SER A 343 17.40 16.72 9.29
N ILE A 344 17.79 16.42 8.05
CA ILE A 344 17.14 15.41 7.20
C ILE A 344 17.55 14.01 7.64
N LEU A 345 18.86 13.81 7.91
CA LEU A 345 19.38 12.55 8.39
C LEU A 345 18.80 12.19 9.77
N LEU A 346 18.72 13.16 10.69
CA LEU A 346 18.12 12.94 12.01
C LEU A 346 16.63 12.59 11.92
N LYS A 347 15.86 13.27 11.06
CA LYS A 347 14.45 12.91 10.79
C LYS A 347 14.32 11.50 10.21
N GLY A 348 15.24 11.11 9.35
CA GLY A 348 15.34 9.75 8.78
C GLY A 348 15.63 8.71 9.87
N LEU A 349 16.67 8.93 10.68
CA LEU A 349 17.07 8.07 11.79
C LEU A 349 15.98 7.95 12.85
N LEU A 350 15.32 9.05 13.23
CA LEU A 350 14.18 9.02 14.15
C LEU A 350 13.00 8.24 13.55
N GLY A 351 12.79 8.36 12.24
CA GLY A 351 11.84 7.53 11.50
C GLY A 351 12.18 6.04 11.58
N THR A 352 13.43 5.67 11.30
CA THR A 352 13.93 4.31 11.42
C THR A 352 13.79 3.77 12.84
N ALA A 353 14.17 4.55 13.86
CA ALA A 353 14.08 4.16 15.26
C ALA A 353 12.63 3.92 15.69
N ARG A 354 11.72 4.84 15.33
CA ARG A 354 10.27 4.71 15.60
C ARG A 354 9.67 3.46 14.95
N SER A 355 10.02 3.18 13.70
CA SER A 355 9.47 2.03 12.98
C SER A 355 10.06 0.69 13.41
N SER A 356 11.35 0.67 13.76
CA SER A 356 11.97 -0.49 14.40
C SER A 356 11.35 -0.76 15.77
N LEU A 357 11.06 0.30 16.54
CA LEU A 357 10.37 0.19 17.82
C LEU A 357 8.96 -0.39 17.63
N PHE A 358 8.17 0.16 16.70
CA PHE A 358 6.85 -0.37 16.33
C PHE A 358 6.91 -1.88 16.05
N LEU A 359 7.79 -2.31 15.14
CA LEU A 359 7.87 -3.73 14.77
C LEU A 359 8.33 -4.60 15.95
N SER A 360 9.28 -4.13 16.75
CA SER A 360 9.76 -4.86 17.93
C SER A 360 8.67 -5.02 19.00
N VAL A 361 7.91 -3.96 19.29
CA VAL A 361 6.78 -3.99 20.24
C VAL A 361 5.66 -4.87 19.69
N TYR A 362 5.39 -4.79 18.39
CA TYR A 362 4.42 -5.67 17.73
C TYR A 362 4.74 -7.15 17.94
N CYS A 363 5.97 -7.58 17.65
CA CYS A 363 6.37 -8.97 17.81
C CYS A 363 6.45 -9.39 19.28
N SER A 364 6.92 -8.52 20.17
CA SER A 364 7.07 -8.85 21.60
C SER A 364 5.73 -8.92 22.31
N SER A 365 4.81 -8.01 21.97
CA SER A 365 3.45 -8.01 22.50
C SER A 365 2.65 -9.24 22.08
N ALA A 366 2.94 -9.83 20.92
CA ALA A 366 2.32 -11.11 20.51
C ALA A 366 2.59 -12.24 21.49
N TRP A 367 3.85 -12.38 21.91
CA TRP A 367 4.22 -13.36 22.93
C TRP A 367 3.71 -12.94 24.32
N ALA A 368 3.78 -11.64 24.66
CA ALA A 368 3.30 -11.14 25.94
C ALA A 368 1.81 -11.43 26.18
N TRP A 369 0.96 -11.06 25.22
CA TRP A 369 -0.49 -11.21 25.33
C TRP A 369 -0.94 -12.67 25.29
N THR A 370 -0.32 -13.50 24.45
CA THR A 370 -0.61 -14.94 24.41
C THR A 370 -0.20 -15.63 25.71
N CYS A 371 1.02 -15.38 26.23
CA CYS A 371 1.44 -15.89 27.54
C CYS A 371 0.50 -15.43 28.67
N PHE A 372 0.10 -14.15 28.66
CA PHE A 372 -0.83 -13.61 29.65
C PHE A 372 -2.18 -14.35 29.61
N LEU A 373 -2.77 -14.54 28.43
CA LEU A 373 -4.04 -15.25 28.28
C LEU A 373 -3.93 -16.75 28.62
N PHE A 374 -2.86 -17.43 28.21
CA PHE A 374 -2.69 -18.85 28.55
C PHE A 374 -2.52 -19.05 30.05
N ARG A 375 -1.88 -18.12 30.76
CA ARG A 375 -1.69 -18.20 32.21
C ARG A 375 -2.97 -17.94 32.98
N ILE A 376 -3.77 -16.94 32.58
CA ILE A 376 -4.99 -16.57 33.30
C ILE A 376 -6.07 -17.64 33.16
N PHE A 377 -6.24 -18.22 31.96
CA PHE A 377 -7.23 -19.27 31.70
C PHE A 377 -6.68 -20.69 31.89
N ARG A 378 -5.37 -20.83 32.17
CA ARG A 378 -4.66 -22.11 32.35
C ARG A 378 -4.85 -23.11 31.20
N ARG A 379 -5.06 -22.61 29.98
CA ARG A 379 -5.31 -23.44 28.79
C ARG A 379 -4.66 -22.81 27.57
N CYS A 380 -4.40 -23.62 26.57
CA CYS A 380 -4.00 -23.19 25.25
C CYS A 380 -4.92 -23.82 24.21
N ASN A 381 -5.70 -22.99 23.51
CA ASN A 381 -6.56 -23.45 22.41
C ASN A 381 -6.51 -22.45 21.24
N ILE A 382 -7.01 -22.87 20.09
CA ILE A 382 -7.03 -22.04 18.87
C ILE A 382 -7.70 -20.67 19.09
N PRO A 383 -8.91 -20.57 19.68
CA PRO A 383 -9.53 -19.27 19.97
C PRO A 383 -8.68 -18.36 20.85
N MET A 384 -7.98 -18.91 21.85
CA MET A 384 -7.12 -18.13 22.74
C MET A 384 -5.88 -17.59 22.03
N VAL A 385 -5.31 -18.33 21.07
CA VAL A 385 -4.24 -17.80 20.21
C VAL A 385 -4.74 -16.58 19.44
N ALA A 386 -5.95 -16.65 18.87
CA ALA A 386 -6.57 -15.53 18.16
C ALA A 386 -6.83 -14.33 19.08
N MET A 387 -7.46 -14.56 20.25
CA MET A 387 -7.71 -13.49 21.23
C MET A 387 -6.42 -12.86 21.75
N GLY A 388 -5.37 -13.65 21.99
CA GLY A 388 -4.08 -13.17 22.49
C GLY A 388 -3.30 -12.39 21.44
N THR A 389 -3.50 -12.69 20.16
CA THR A 389 -2.82 -11.99 19.07
C THR A 389 -3.57 -10.73 18.60
N PHE A 390 -4.84 -10.57 18.93
CA PHE A 390 -5.61 -9.36 18.63
C PHE A 390 -5.01 -8.04 19.19
N PRO A 391 -4.73 -7.90 20.51
CA PRO A 391 -4.25 -6.64 21.09
C PRO A 391 -2.84 -6.24 20.63
N THR A 392 -2.11 -7.11 19.93
CA THR A 392 -0.78 -6.80 19.37
C THR A 392 -0.84 -5.66 18.35
N GLY A 393 -1.97 -5.49 17.66
CA GLY A 393 -2.18 -4.40 16.71
C GLY A 393 -2.14 -3.01 17.34
N LEU A 394 -2.32 -2.89 18.66
CA LEU A 394 -2.18 -1.63 19.41
C LEU A 394 -0.78 -1.02 19.26
N ALA A 395 0.25 -1.86 19.04
CA ALA A 395 1.61 -1.40 18.77
C ALA A 395 1.67 -0.40 17.61
N LEU A 396 0.73 -0.45 16.66
CA LEU A 396 0.65 0.49 15.53
C LEU A 396 0.50 1.96 15.97
N ALA A 397 0.06 2.23 17.20
CA ALA A 397 0.07 3.57 17.78
C ALA A 397 1.48 4.19 17.83
N ILE A 398 2.53 3.37 17.89
CA ILE A 398 3.93 3.82 17.83
C ILE A 398 4.28 4.37 16.45
N GLU A 399 3.55 4.05 15.39
CA GLU A 399 3.87 4.51 14.03
C GLU A 399 3.20 5.84 13.69
N LYS A 400 3.71 6.60 12.70
CA LYS A 400 3.13 7.91 12.32
C LYS A 400 1.74 7.74 11.71
N LYS A 401 0.78 8.61 12.03
CA LYS A 401 -0.62 8.50 11.59
C LYS A 401 -0.78 8.34 10.07
N SER A 402 0.04 9.04 9.27
CA SER A 402 0.03 8.92 7.80
C SER A 402 0.34 7.52 7.28
N ARG A 403 1.21 6.78 8.00
CA ARG A 403 1.69 5.44 7.67
C ARG A 403 0.81 4.33 8.28
N ARG A 404 0.13 4.59 9.41
CA ARG A 404 -0.72 3.59 10.08
C ARG A 404 -1.75 2.95 9.15
N THR A 405 -2.51 3.77 8.41
CA THR A 405 -3.50 3.27 7.45
C THR A 405 -2.88 2.44 6.32
N GLU A 406 -1.67 2.78 5.87
CA GLU A 406 -1.02 2.02 4.79
C GLU A 406 -0.55 0.65 5.27
N ILE A 407 0.01 0.59 6.49
CA ILE A 407 0.41 -0.67 7.13
C ILE A 407 -0.82 -1.51 7.43
N SER A 408 -1.86 -0.94 8.05
CA SER A 408 -3.05 -1.70 8.44
C SER A 408 -3.76 -2.29 7.22
N LEU A 409 -3.87 -1.56 6.11
CA LEU A 409 -4.45 -2.09 4.87
C LEU A 409 -3.59 -3.17 4.21
N TYR A 410 -2.26 -3.03 4.27
CA TYR A 410 -1.36 -4.07 3.80
C TYR A 410 -1.52 -5.35 4.62
N CYS A 411 -1.53 -5.25 5.95
CA CYS A 411 -1.76 -6.38 6.83
C CYS A 411 -3.16 -6.98 6.63
N LEU A 412 -4.20 -6.16 6.48
CA LEU A 412 -5.55 -6.63 6.23
C LEU A 412 -5.64 -7.46 4.95
N ALA A 413 -4.99 -7.02 3.87
CA ALA A 413 -4.94 -7.79 2.63
C ALA A 413 -4.30 -9.19 2.85
N ARG A 414 -3.24 -9.27 3.68
CA ARG A 414 -2.60 -10.55 4.04
C ARG A 414 -3.46 -11.42 4.95
N ALA A 415 -4.16 -10.80 5.89
CA ALA A 415 -5.10 -11.48 6.77
C ALA A 415 -6.24 -12.11 5.96
N ILE A 416 -6.83 -11.36 5.02
CA ILE A 416 -7.90 -11.85 4.15
C ILE A 416 -7.42 -13.01 3.26
N GLU A 417 -6.25 -12.86 2.63
CA GLU A 417 -5.63 -13.92 1.82
C GLU A 417 -5.46 -15.22 2.63
N SER A 418 -4.87 -15.12 3.82
CA SER A 418 -4.69 -16.26 4.74
C SER A 418 -6.02 -16.84 5.22
N PHE A 419 -7.01 -16.00 5.54
CA PHE A 419 -8.32 -16.43 5.99
C PHE A 419 -9.03 -17.27 4.93
N PHE A 420 -9.05 -16.81 3.68
CA PHE A 420 -9.66 -17.57 2.58
C PHE A 420 -8.92 -18.87 2.28
N THR A 421 -7.58 -18.90 2.38
CA THR A 421 -6.82 -20.16 2.27
C THR A 421 -7.18 -21.13 3.38
N CYS A 422 -7.25 -20.67 4.64
CA CYS A 422 -7.67 -21.50 5.76
C CYS A 422 -9.11 -22.03 5.58
N MET A 423 -10.04 -21.18 5.16
CA MET A 423 -11.44 -21.55 4.88
C MET A 423 -11.55 -22.59 3.77
N ALA A 424 -10.75 -22.44 2.70
CA ALA A 424 -10.70 -23.41 1.60
C ALA A 424 -10.23 -24.78 2.07
N ASP A 425 -9.19 -24.81 2.90
CA ASP A 425 -8.61 -26.06 3.40
C ASP A 425 -9.53 -26.79 4.39
N THR A 426 -10.38 -26.06 5.12
CA THR A 426 -11.41 -26.65 6.00
C THR A 426 -12.64 -27.15 5.25
N GLY A 427 -12.70 -27.02 3.91
CA GLY A 427 -13.80 -27.51 3.09
C GLY A 427 -15.07 -26.64 3.11
N TYR A 428 -15.06 -25.50 3.80
CA TYR A 428 -16.19 -24.57 3.84
C TYR A 428 -16.42 -23.82 2.51
N LEU A 429 -15.41 -23.75 1.64
CA LEU A 429 -15.55 -23.12 0.32
C LEU A 429 -15.83 -24.18 -0.76
N PRO A 430 -16.92 -24.04 -1.55
CA PRO A 430 -17.26 -24.98 -2.61
C PRO A 430 -16.12 -25.12 -3.63
N PRO A 431 -15.84 -26.33 -4.15
CA PRO A 431 -14.86 -26.53 -5.24
C PRO A 431 -15.14 -25.66 -6.49
N SER A 432 -16.40 -25.28 -6.70
CA SER A 432 -16.85 -24.40 -7.80
C SER A 432 -16.35 -22.95 -7.71
N THR A 433 -15.84 -22.51 -6.55
CA THR A 433 -15.21 -21.19 -6.39
C THR A 433 -13.73 -21.16 -6.81
N LYS A 434 -13.16 -22.29 -7.24
CA LYS A 434 -11.81 -22.34 -7.85
C LYS A 434 -11.81 -21.78 -9.28
N MET A 435 -12.17 -20.51 -9.44
CA MET A 435 -11.92 -19.80 -10.69
C MET A 435 -10.41 -19.77 -10.94
N LYS A 436 -9.96 -20.33 -12.06
CA LYS A 436 -8.53 -20.45 -12.40
C LYS A 436 -7.76 -19.11 -12.33
N ARG A 437 -8.46 -17.97 -12.45
CA ARG A 437 -7.93 -16.60 -12.40
C ARG A 437 -8.83 -15.64 -11.58
N ALA A 438 -9.21 -16.02 -10.36
CA ALA A 438 -9.95 -15.13 -9.46
C ALA A 438 -9.22 -13.80 -9.20
N ASP A 439 -7.89 -13.80 -9.26
CA ASP A 439 -7.05 -12.61 -9.16
C ASP A 439 -7.41 -11.54 -10.20
N VAL A 440 -7.69 -11.93 -11.44
CA VAL A 440 -8.08 -11.02 -12.53
C VAL A 440 -9.44 -10.42 -12.27
N VAL A 441 -10.42 -11.22 -11.83
CA VAL A 441 -11.77 -10.72 -11.53
C VAL A 441 -11.72 -9.70 -10.38
N ILE A 442 -11.00 -10.03 -9.31
CA ILE A 442 -10.79 -9.13 -8.18
C ILE A 442 -10.11 -7.84 -8.64
N PHE A 443 -9.06 -7.95 -9.46
CA PHE A 443 -8.34 -6.79 -9.99
C PHE A 443 -9.23 -5.91 -10.89
N SER A 444 -10.03 -6.49 -11.78
CA SER A 444 -10.99 -5.78 -12.63
C SER A 444 -12.05 -5.04 -11.81
N LEU A 445 -12.63 -5.70 -10.80
CA LEU A 445 -13.58 -5.05 -9.89
C LEU A 445 -12.91 -3.88 -9.14
N SER A 446 -11.69 -4.08 -8.66
CA SER A 446 -10.96 -3.08 -7.90
C SER A 446 -10.63 -1.85 -8.76
N THR A 447 -10.15 -2.07 -9.98
CA THR A 447 -9.80 -0.99 -10.91
C THR A 447 -11.03 -0.25 -11.42
N ALA A 448 -12.16 -0.94 -11.64
CA ALA A 448 -13.46 -0.31 -11.90
C ALA A 448 -13.82 0.70 -10.81
N ILE A 449 -13.79 0.27 -9.54
CA ILE A 449 -14.12 1.12 -8.38
C ILE A 449 -13.14 2.30 -8.28
N ILE A 450 -11.84 2.06 -8.42
CA ILE A 450 -10.82 3.11 -8.34
C ILE A 450 -11.03 4.16 -9.43
N MET A 451 -11.24 3.73 -10.68
CA MET A 451 -11.42 4.65 -11.80
C MET A 451 -12.74 5.41 -11.72
N HIS A 452 -13.80 4.78 -11.22
CA HIS A 452 -15.05 5.47 -10.91
C HIS A 452 -14.85 6.56 -9.84
N CYS A 453 -14.15 6.25 -8.74
CA CYS A 453 -13.85 7.24 -7.71
C CYS A 453 -12.96 8.37 -8.27
N TYR A 454 -11.99 8.05 -9.13
CA TYR A 454 -11.13 9.03 -9.78
C TYR A 454 -11.93 9.97 -10.69
N ALA A 455 -12.93 9.48 -11.41
CA ALA A 455 -13.76 10.31 -12.28
C ALA A 455 -14.78 11.19 -11.52
N GLN A 456 -15.32 10.70 -10.40
CA GLN A 456 -16.39 11.40 -9.66
C GLN A 456 -15.86 12.30 -8.54
N GLU A 457 -14.90 11.81 -7.74
CA GLU A 457 -14.55 12.38 -6.43
C GLU A 457 -13.02 12.41 -6.24
N ARG A 458 -12.34 13.22 -7.06
CA ARG A 458 -10.86 13.31 -7.13
C ARG A 458 -10.21 13.69 -5.81
N GLU A 459 -10.88 14.56 -5.04
CA GLU A 459 -10.43 15.06 -3.74
C GLU A 459 -10.31 13.98 -2.65
N VAL A 460 -10.85 12.78 -2.89
CA VAL A 460 -10.74 11.63 -1.98
C VAL A 460 -9.34 10.98 -2.03
N PHE A 461 -8.60 11.18 -3.13
CA PHE A 461 -7.26 10.64 -3.31
C PHE A 461 -6.23 11.47 -2.53
N ARG A 462 -5.20 10.81 -1.98
CA ARG A 462 -4.04 11.55 -1.47
C ARG A 462 -3.31 12.18 -2.67
N SER A 463 -2.82 13.41 -2.51
CA SER A 463 -2.14 14.18 -3.55
C SER A 463 -1.10 13.40 -4.35
N LYS A 464 -0.28 12.57 -3.69
CA LYS A 464 0.72 11.73 -4.37
C LYS A 464 0.13 10.76 -5.39
N TYR A 465 -0.98 10.10 -5.05
CA TYR A 465 -1.64 9.16 -5.97
C TYR A 465 -2.39 9.90 -7.07
N LEU A 466 -3.07 10.99 -6.69
CA LEU A 466 -3.81 11.83 -7.62
C LEU A 466 -2.89 12.39 -8.71
N ASN A 467 -1.72 12.94 -8.34
CA ASN A 467 -0.75 13.48 -9.29
C ASN A 467 -0.27 12.44 -10.31
N VAL A 468 -0.11 11.18 -9.89
CA VAL A 468 0.27 10.09 -10.80
C VAL A 468 -0.88 9.77 -11.76
N LEU A 469 -2.11 9.65 -11.25
CA LEU A 469 -3.29 9.38 -12.08
C LEU A 469 -3.54 10.53 -13.07
N ASP A 470 -3.47 11.77 -12.62
CA ASP A 470 -3.60 12.97 -13.45
C ASP A 470 -2.51 13.03 -14.53
N TRP A 471 -1.28 12.65 -14.19
CA TRP A 471 -0.19 12.59 -15.16
C TRP A 471 -0.45 11.53 -16.24
N VAL A 472 -0.92 10.34 -15.87
CA VAL A 472 -1.19 9.23 -16.81
C VAL A 472 -2.41 9.49 -17.68
N PHE A 473 -3.55 9.76 -17.04
CA PHE A 473 -4.88 9.77 -17.68
C PHE A 473 -5.32 11.16 -18.11
N GLY A 474 -4.64 12.21 -17.64
CA GLY A 474 -5.10 13.58 -17.76
C GLY A 474 -6.19 13.88 -16.72
N VAL A 475 -6.38 15.16 -16.46
CA VAL A 475 -7.45 15.65 -15.57
C VAL A 475 -8.79 15.42 -16.26
N PRO A 476 -9.69 14.59 -15.71
CA PRO A 476 -11.02 14.45 -16.29
C PRO A 476 -11.76 15.79 -16.16
N PRO A 477 -12.63 16.15 -17.13
CA PRO A 477 -13.40 17.37 -17.05
C PRO A 477 -14.21 17.37 -15.75
N PRO A 478 -14.30 18.52 -15.05
CA PRO A 478 -15.12 18.60 -13.85
C PRO A 478 -16.52 18.14 -14.19
N SER A 479 -17.13 17.35 -13.31
CA SER A 479 -18.57 17.12 -13.38
C SER A 479 -19.22 18.51 -13.38
N CYS A 480 -19.75 18.95 -14.53
CA CYS A 480 -20.48 20.21 -14.64
C CYS A 480 -21.39 20.30 -13.42
N GLU A 481 -21.27 21.40 -12.67
CA GLU A 481 -22.10 21.70 -11.52
C GLU A 481 -23.52 21.22 -11.80
N THR A 482 -23.93 20.15 -11.13
CA THR A 482 -25.33 19.74 -11.23
C THR A 482 -26.18 20.94 -10.78
N PRO A 483 -27.41 21.11 -11.28
CA PRO A 483 -28.30 22.21 -10.84
C PRO A 483 -28.56 22.24 -9.32
N ARG A 484 -28.05 21.27 -8.56
CA ARG A 484 -28.13 21.15 -7.10
C ARG A 484 -26.97 21.76 -6.31
N CYS A 485 -25.91 22.28 -6.94
CA CYS A 485 -24.84 22.99 -6.22
C CYS A 485 -25.01 24.52 -6.15
N LYS A 486 -26.06 25.09 -6.75
CA LYS A 486 -26.42 26.51 -6.59
C LYS A 486 -27.60 26.76 -5.64
N MET A 487 -27.99 25.72 -4.88
CA MET A 487 -28.98 25.85 -3.80
C MET A 487 -28.55 24.99 -2.61
N SER A 488 -27.57 25.49 -1.86
CA SER A 488 -27.39 25.18 -0.44
C SER A 488 -26.70 26.35 0.24
#